data_AF-A0A1R3TQ91-F1
#
_entry.id   AF-A0A1R3TQ91-F1
#
_cell.length_a   1.000
_cell.length_b   1.000
_cell.length_c   1.000
_cell.angle_alpha   90.00
_cell.angle_beta   90.00
_cell.angle_gamma   90.00
#
_symmetry.space_group_name_H-M   'P 1'
#
loop_
_entity.id
_entity.type
_entity.pdbx_description
1 polymer ?
#
loop_
_entity_poly.entity_id
_entity_poly.type
_entity_poly.pdbx_seq_one_letter_code
_entity_poly.pdbx_strand_id
1 'polypeptide(L)'
;MSNLKDIRSKIFRSLWYFLTRPKPWVEPSLQGRKVVVVGSAPQSSMPLGFDPSYRTISVNGSQIVAKKWGVEKPDITLMTFNQIEGTNTNAKEVRRVLDGESTGKLYLLLWQHSKKRLMAGLTRFNYRCDDLYIAGRNRRIALVHAITGKVNLEIERQAKFSNGVIGVMLALQSGAEAVVIAGINPASTGHIYNVENLVRGHSGPDLAALTEMRKKGLPVYTADPEVAEATGLPLWTGSR
;
A
#
# COMPACT_ATOMS: atom_id res chain seq x y z
N MET A 1 -0.34 -12.77 -27.50
CA MET A 1 -0.17 -11.67 -28.48
C MET A 1 -0.69 -10.39 -27.83
N SER A 2 0.14 -9.34 -27.73
CA SER A 2 -0.29 -8.07 -27.08
C SER A 2 -1.31 -7.34 -27.96
N ASN A 3 -2.41 -6.88 -27.36
CA ASN A 3 -3.48 -6.16 -28.05
C ASN A 3 -2.98 -4.80 -28.54
N LEU A 4 -3.39 -4.35 -29.73
CA LEU A 4 -3.03 -3.03 -30.29
C LEU A 4 -3.31 -1.87 -29.32
N LYS A 5 -4.36 -1.99 -28.49
CA LYS A 5 -4.69 -1.01 -27.43
C LYS A 5 -3.64 -0.97 -26.32
N ASP A 6 -3.06 -2.10 -25.95
CA ASP A 6 -2.02 -2.19 -24.92
C ASP A 6 -0.70 -1.60 -25.43
N ILE A 7 -0.38 -1.85 -26.70
CA ILE A 7 0.79 -1.26 -27.38
C ILE A 7 0.69 0.27 -27.40
N ARG A 8 -0.45 0.83 -27.84
CA ARG A 8 -0.69 2.28 -27.82
C ARG A 8 -0.59 2.86 -26.42
N SER A 9 -1.21 2.19 -25.44
CA SER A 9 -1.16 2.62 -24.04
C SER A 9 0.27 2.60 -23.48
N LYS A 10 1.05 1.58 -23.84
CA LYS A 10 2.46 1.44 -23.43
C LYS A 10 3.31 2.57 -24.02
N ILE A 11 3.21 2.82 -25.33
CA ILE A 11 3.94 3.91 -26.00
C ILE A 11 3.59 5.26 -25.39
N PHE A 12 2.29 5.57 -25.29
CA PHE A 12 1.84 6.84 -24.73
C PHE A 12 2.33 7.05 -23.30
N ARG A 13 2.19 6.04 -22.42
CA ARG A 13 2.62 6.12 -21.02
C ARG A 13 4.14 6.22 -20.89
N SER A 14 4.89 5.47 -21.68
CA SER A 14 6.36 5.57 -21.73
C SER A 14 6.77 6.99 -22.10
N LEU A 15 6.28 7.50 -23.22
CA LEU A 15 6.62 8.85 -23.69
C LEU A 15 6.25 9.90 -22.65
N TRP A 16 5.02 9.84 -22.12
CA TRP A 16 4.60 10.78 -21.08
C TRP A 16 5.50 10.74 -19.85
N TYR A 17 5.86 9.54 -19.36
CA TYR A 17 6.71 9.38 -18.19
C TYR A 17 8.11 9.98 -18.41
N PHE A 18 8.74 9.66 -19.54
CA PHE A 18 10.10 10.15 -19.84
C PHE A 18 10.13 11.65 -20.18
N LEU A 19 9.06 12.20 -20.76
CA LEU A 19 8.93 13.62 -21.03
C LEU A 19 8.65 14.43 -19.76
N THR A 20 7.72 13.96 -18.92
CA THR A 20 7.30 14.72 -17.71
C THR A 20 8.18 14.49 -16.50
N ARG A 21 8.99 13.42 -16.48
CA ARG A 21 9.91 13.05 -15.40
C ARG A 21 9.30 13.24 -14.01
N PRO A 22 8.14 12.60 -13.75
CA PRO A 22 7.42 12.81 -12.50
C PRO A 22 8.32 12.47 -11.31
N LYS A 23 8.30 13.33 -10.29
CA LYS A 23 9.00 13.04 -9.03
C LYS A 23 8.25 11.94 -8.26
N PRO A 24 8.97 11.03 -7.58
CA PRO A 24 8.32 10.10 -6.66
C PRO A 24 7.60 10.90 -5.56
N TRP A 25 6.52 10.33 -5.05
CA TRP A 25 5.90 10.86 -3.84
C TRP A 25 6.85 10.73 -2.64
N VAL A 26 6.73 11.66 -1.70
CA VAL A 26 7.49 11.68 -0.45
C VAL A 26 6.51 12.13 0.62
N GLU A 27 6.57 11.50 1.78
CA GLU A 27 5.84 11.93 2.97
C GLU A 27 6.83 12.31 4.07
N PRO A 28 7.12 13.61 4.23
CA PRO A 28 8.12 14.09 5.20
C PRO A 28 7.88 13.61 6.63
N SER A 29 6.63 13.32 7.03
CA SER A 29 6.33 12.84 8.39
C SER A 29 6.88 11.44 8.71
N LEU A 30 7.37 10.71 7.70
CA LEU A 30 7.98 9.38 7.86
C LEU A 30 9.51 9.43 8.00
N GLN A 31 10.14 10.57 7.73
CA GLN A 31 11.61 10.68 7.73
C GLN A 31 12.19 10.40 9.13
N GLY A 32 13.14 9.47 9.20
CA GLY A 32 13.79 9.07 10.46
C GLY A 32 12.87 8.39 11.47
N ARG A 33 11.71 7.88 11.04
CA ARG A 33 10.75 7.17 11.90
C ARG A 33 10.74 5.68 11.61
N LYS A 34 10.46 4.86 12.63
CA LYS A 34 9.97 3.49 12.44
C LYS A 34 8.58 3.56 11.83
N VAL A 35 8.37 2.85 10.74
CA VAL A 35 7.08 2.80 10.04
C VAL A 35 6.57 1.37 10.05
N VAL A 36 5.33 1.18 10.50
CA VAL A 36 4.61 -0.08 10.28
C VAL A 36 3.64 0.07 9.11
N VAL A 37 3.71 -0.84 8.14
CA VAL A 37 2.77 -0.92 7.03
C VAL A 37 1.84 -2.10 7.26
N VAL A 38 0.57 -1.80 7.52
CA VAL A 38 -0.46 -2.75 7.91
C VAL A 38 -1.28 -3.15 6.69
N GLY A 39 -1.07 -4.38 6.24
CA GLY A 39 -1.80 -5.05 5.19
C GLY A 39 -3.00 -5.83 5.71
N SER A 40 -3.63 -6.57 4.79
CA SER A 40 -4.92 -7.22 5.03
C SER A 40 -4.84 -8.74 5.01
N ALA A 41 -3.66 -9.36 5.12
CA ALA A 41 -3.55 -10.81 5.18
C ALA A 41 -4.25 -11.37 6.44
N PRO A 42 -4.76 -12.62 6.40
CA PRO A 42 -5.51 -13.22 7.52
C PRO A 42 -4.74 -13.19 8.84
N GLN A 43 -3.43 -13.40 8.78
CA GLN A 43 -2.53 -13.22 9.91
C GLN A 43 -1.77 -11.90 9.75
N SER A 44 -1.76 -11.13 10.84
CA SER A 44 -1.03 -9.87 10.95
C SER A 44 -0.65 -9.66 12.41
N SER A 45 0.64 -9.72 12.67
CA SER A 45 1.22 -9.64 14.01
C SER A 45 1.58 -8.20 14.32
N MET A 46 1.37 -7.79 15.58
CA MET A 46 1.89 -6.51 16.06
C MET A 46 3.42 -6.58 16.07
N PRO A 47 4.14 -5.58 15.53
CA PRO A 47 5.59 -5.54 15.65
C PRO A 47 6.05 -5.60 17.11
N LEU A 48 7.12 -6.34 17.39
CA LEU A 48 7.73 -6.33 18.73
C LEU A 48 8.17 -4.90 19.09
N GLY A 49 7.86 -4.46 20.31
CA GLY A 49 8.16 -3.10 20.77
C GLY A 49 7.40 -2.01 20.01
N PHE A 50 6.23 -2.32 19.45
CA PHE A 50 5.35 -1.32 18.87
C PHE A 50 4.83 -0.36 19.95
N ASP A 51 4.98 0.93 19.70
CA ASP A 51 4.57 2.00 20.60
C ASP A 51 4.15 3.26 19.78
N PRO A 52 3.61 4.31 20.41
CA PRO A 52 3.16 5.52 19.71
C PRO A 52 4.24 6.31 18.95
N SER A 53 5.53 5.96 19.07
CA SER A 53 6.60 6.57 18.27
C SER A 53 6.60 6.10 16.82
N TYR A 54 6.04 4.92 16.54
CA TYR A 54 5.91 4.39 15.19
C TYR A 54 4.91 5.22 14.38
N ARG A 55 5.18 5.36 13.08
CA ARG A 55 4.19 5.82 12.11
C ARG A 55 3.45 4.64 11.52
N THR A 56 2.13 4.72 11.45
CA THR A 56 1.28 3.65 10.94
C THR A 56 0.71 4.00 9.56
N ILE A 57 1.05 3.18 8.56
CA ILE A 57 0.41 3.20 7.24
C ILE A 57 -0.55 2.02 7.15
N SER A 58 -1.86 2.27 7.12
CA SER A 58 -2.85 1.23 6.87
C SER A 58 -3.21 1.12 5.38
N VAL A 59 -3.49 -0.09 4.92
CA VAL A 59 -3.91 -0.35 3.53
C VAL A 59 -5.40 -0.66 3.47
N ASN A 60 -6.18 0.12 2.71
CA ASN A 60 -7.63 -0.05 2.59
C ASN A 60 -8.30 -0.19 3.97
N GLY A 61 -9.01 -1.31 4.23
CA GLY A 61 -9.68 -1.59 5.50
C GLY A 61 -8.77 -2.14 6.61
N SER A 62 -7.46 -2.23 6.41
CA SER A 62 -6.50 -2.78 7.39
C SER A 62 -6.36 -1.94 8.67
N GLN A 63 -6.99 -0.77 8.74
CA GLN A 63 -7.14 -0.01 9.97
C GLN A 63 -7.76 -0.85 11.11
N ILE A 64 -8.67 -1.78 10.79
CA ILE A 64 -9.25 -2.69 11.80
C ILE A 64 -8.19 -3.56 12.51
N VAL A 65 -7.08 -3.86 11.84
CA VAL A 65 -5.96 -4.62 12.42
C VAL A 65 -5.15 -3.70 13.33
N ALA A 66 -4.78 -2.51 12.84
CA ALA A 66 -4.01 -1.53 13.61
C ALA A 66 -4.76 -1.10 14.89
N LYS A 67 -6.10 -1.02 14.84
CA LYS A 67 -6.95 -0.70 16.00
C LYS A 67 -6.81 -1.73 17.13
N LYS A 68 -6.58 -3.00 16.82
CA LYS A 68 -6.32 -4.05 17.83
C LYS A 68 -4.99 -3.82 18.58
N TRP A 69 -4.09 -3.01 18.02
CA TRP A 69 -2.81 -2.63 18.61
C TRP A 69 -2.88 -1.28 19.35
N GLY A 70 -4.09 -0.72 19.53
CA GLY A 70 -4.28 0.58 20.15
C GLY A 70 -4.15 1.77 19.18
N VAL A 71 -4.02 1.54 17.87
CA VAL A 71 -3.99 2.63 16.88
C VAL A 71 -5.42 3.06 16.55
N GLU A 72 -5.93 4.07 17.24
CA GLU A 72 -7.25 4.63 16.95
C GLU A 72 -7.34 5.26 15.55
N LYS A 73 -6.26 5.96 15.16
CA LYS A 73 -6.17 6.71 13.90
C LYS A 73 -4.82 6.46 13.25
N PRO A 74 -4.75 5.75 12.11
CA PRO A 74 -3.51 5.61 11.35
C PRO A 74 -3.02 6.97 10.86
N ASP A 75 -1.71 7.21 10.91
CA ASP A 75 -1.10 8.42 10.35
C ASP A 75 -1.42 8.56 8.86
N ILE A 76 -1.41 7.42 8.13
CA ILE A 76 -1.65 7.37 6.70
C ILE A 76 -2.54 6.17 6.36
N THR A 77 -3.49 6.37 5.45
CA THR A 77 -4.21 5.29 4.77
C THR A 77 -3.95 5.33 3.27
N LEU A 78 -3.47 4.21 2.71
CA LEU A 78 -3.40 3.99 1.27
C LEU A 78 -4.63 3.23 0.80
N MET A 79 -5.51 3.89 0.04
CA MET A 79 -6.78 3.30 -0.39
C MET A 79 -6.86 3.21 -1.92
N THR A 80 -7.28 2.07 -2.46
CA THR A 80 -7.60 1.96 -3.89
C THR A 80 -8.95 2.61 -4.18
N PHE A 81 -9.07 3.36 -5.27
CA PHE A 81 -10.31 4.03 -5.69
C PHE A 81 -11.57 3.15 -5.63
N ASN A 82 -11.45 1.86 -5.98
CA ASN A 82 -12.58 0.93 -6.00
C ASN A 82 -13.21 0.69 -4.62
N GLN A 83 -12.50 0.98 -3.52
CA GLN A 83 -13.09 0.83 -2.18
C GLN A 83 -14.14 1.91 -1.87
N ILE A 84 -14.07 3.06 -2.56
CA ILE A 84 -15.02 4.16 -2.38
C ILE A 84 -16.38 3.83 -2.99
N GLU A 85 -16.40 3.31 -4.21
CA GLU A 85 -17.64 3.16 -4.99
C GLU A 85 -17.91 1.74 -5.52
N GLY A 86 -16.96 0.82 -5.37
CA GLY A 86 -17.08 -0.54 -5.87
C GLY A 86 -18.22 -1.29 -5.20
N THR A 87 -18.90 -2.12 -5.99
CA THR A 87 -20.07 -2.90 -5.57
C THR A 87 -19.74 -4.34 -5.18
N ASN A 88 -18.50 -4.78 -5.39
CA ASN A 88 -18.03 -6.11 -5.01
C ASN A 88 -17.97 -6.29 -3.48
N THR A 89 -17.97 -7.55 -3.03
CA THR A 89 -17.95 -7.93 -1.60
C THR A 89 -16.80 -7.25 -0.85
N ASN A 90 -15.59 -7.26 -1.43
CA ASN A 90 -14.42 -6.62 -0.83
C ASN A 90 -14.62 -5.13 -0.54
N ALA A 91 -15.19 -4.37 -1.48
CA ALA A 91 -15.42 -2.93 -1.32
C ALA A 91 -16.54 -2.63 -0.33
N LYS A 92 -17.58 -3.48 -0.28
CA LYS A 92 -18.61 -3.39 0.76
C LYS A 92 -18.03 -3.64 2.15
N GLU A 93 -17.21 -4.68 2.31
CA GLU A 93 -16.57 -4.98 3.60
C GLU A 93 -15.58 -3.91 4.03
N VAL A 94 -14.75 -3.37 3.12
CA VAL A 94 -13.86 -2.25 3.45
C VAL A 94 -14.66 -1.04 3.96
N ARG A 95 -15.78 -0.69 3.31
CA ARG A 95 -16.62 0.41 3.80
C ARG A 95 -17.27 0.10 5.14
N ARG A 96 -17.73 -1.15 5.37
CA ARG A 96 -18.31 -1.58 6.64
C ARG A 96 -17.30 -1.45 7.80
N VAL A 97 -16.06 -1.87 7.61
CA VAL A 97 -15.05 -1.82 8.68
C VAL A 97 -14.46 -0.42 8.91
N LEU A 98 -14.61 0.48 7.93
CA LEU A 98 -14.18 1.87 8.02
C LEU A 98 -15.32 2.84 8.37
N ASP A 99 -16.55 2.34 8.58
CA ASP A 99 -17.68 3.22 8.87
C ASP A 99 -17.46 3.96 10.20
N GLY A 100 -17.51 5.29 10.14
CA GLY A 100 -17.28 6.18 11.28
C GLY A 100 -15.80 6.41 11.65
N GLU A 101 -14.88 5.65 11.04
CA GLU A 101 -13.44 5.71 11.31
C GLU A 101 -12.77 6.93 10.69
N SER A 102 -11.49 7.15 11.02
CA SER A 102 -10.69 8.24 10.45
C SER A 102 -9.21 7.91 10.27
N THR A 103 -8.53 8.70 9.44
CA THR A 103 -7.05 8.66 9.25
C THR A 103 -6.47 10.07 9.26
N GLY A 104 -5.17 10.21 9.51
CA GLY A 104 -4.48 11.48 9.29
C GLY A 104 -4.51 11.86 7.80
N LYS A 105 -3.68 11.19 7.01
CA LYS A 105 -3.57 11.43 5.56
C LYS A 105 -4.17 10.29 4.76
N LEU A 106 -5.18 10.57 3.94
CA LEU A 106 -5.70 9.63 2.96
C LEU A 106 -5.01 9.83 1.61
N TYR A 107 -4.28 8.81 1.15
CA TYR A 107 -3.82 8.73 -0.23
C TYR A 107 -4.73 7.80 -1.02
N LEU A 108 -5.58 8.40 -1.85
CA LEU A 108 -6.42 7.66 -2.76
C LEU A 108 -5.68 7.38 -4.06
N LEU A 109 -5.45 6.09 -4.33
CA LEU A 109 -4.70 5.64 -5.48
C LEU A 109 -5.59 5.56 -6.72
N LEU A 110 -5.13 6.17 -7.81
CA LEU A 110 -5.70 6.06 -9.16
C LEU A 110 -7.14 6.59 -9.30
N TRP A 111 -7.56 7.55 -8.49
CA TRP A 111 -8.84 8.24 -8.66
C TRP A 111 -8.86 9.07 -9.95
N GLN A 112 -9.93 8.96 -10.73
CA GLN A 112 -10.08 9.62 -12.04
C GLN A 112 -11.30 10.55 -12.11
N HIS A 113 -12.04 10.71 -11.02
CA HIS A 113 -13.23 11.56 -10.98
C HIS A 113 -12.97 12.85 -10.20
N SER A 114 -14.00 13.69 -10.07
CA SER A 114 -13.88 14.95 -9.33
C SER A 114 -13.64 14.73 -7.83
N LYS A 115 -13.00 15.71 -7.17
CA LYS A 115 -12.86 15.74 -5.71
C LYS A 115 -14.24 15.75 -5.02
N LYS A 116 -15.24 16.43 -5.58
CA LYS A 116 -16.61 16.44 -5.05
C LYS A 116 -17.21 15.03 -4.97
N ARG A 117 -17.06 14.23 -6.03
CA ARG A 117 -17.54 12.85 -6.05
C ARG A 117 -16.83 11.98 -5.03
N LEU A 118 -15.52 12.17 -4.87
CA LEU A 118 -14.75 11.48 -3.84
C LEU A 118 -15.26 11.81 -2.44
N MET A 119 -15.40 13.09 -2.10
CA MET A 119 -15.90 13.51 -0.79
C MET A 119 -17.28 12.91 -0.51
N ALA A 120 -18.20 12.97 -1.49
CA ALA A 120 -19.50 12.34 -1.36
C ALA A 120 -19.42 10.82 -1.13
N GLY A 121 -18.47 10.15 -1.80
CA GLY A 121 -18.20 8.73 -1.59
C GLY A 121 -17.72 8.40 -0.17
N LEU A 122 -16.80 9.20 0.38
CA LEU A 122 -16.30 9.04 1.76
C LEU A 122 -17.40 9.30 2.80
N THR A 123 -18.22 10.33 2.59
CA THR A 123 -19.33 10.68 3.49
C THR A 123 -20.38 9.56 3.60
N ARG A 124 -20.61 8.76 2.54
CA ARG A 124 -21.60 7.67 2.56
C ARG A 124 -21.34 6.59 3.60
N PHE A 125 -20.10 6.46 4.06
CA PHE A 125 -19.71 5.55 5.14
C PHE A 125 -18.92 6.30 6.23
N ASN A 126 -19.24 7.59 6.43
CA ASN A 126 -18.72 8.42 7.53
C ASN A 126 -17.19 8.42 7.73
N TYR A 127 -16.40 8.13 6.69
CA TYR A 127 -14.94 8.04 6.82
C TYR A 127 -14.30 9.42 6.68
N ARG A 128 -13.45 9.78 7.65
CA ARG A 128 -12.83 11.10 7.74
C ARG A 128 -11.32 11.03 7.53
N CYS A 129 -10.76 12.10 6.96
CA CYS A 129 -9.31 12.30 6.87
C CYS A 129 -8.98 13.76 7.13
N ASP A 130 -7.84 14.03 7.79
CA ASP A 130 -7.36 15.40 7.99
C ASP A 130 -6.91 16.00 6.66
N ASP A 131 -6.10 15.21 5.92
CA ASP A 131 -5.63 15.57 4.60
C ASP A 131 -6.01 14.52 3.55
N LEU A 132 -6.35 15.00 2.35
CA LEU A 132 -6.70 14.16 1.22
C LEU A 132 -5.76 14.40 0.02
N TYR A 133 -5.10 13.33 -0.41
CA TYR A 133 -4.20 13.32 -1.56
C TYR A 133 -4.67 12.31 -2.61
N ILE A 134 -4.62 12.71 -3.88
CA ILE A 134 -4.84 11.80 -5.01
C ILE A 134 -3.46 11.38 -5.53
N ALA A 135 -3.12 10.11 -5.32
CA ALA A 135 -1.91 9.52 -5.86
C ALA A 135 -2.18 8.99 -7.27
N GLY A 136 -1.87 9.84 -8.25
CA GLY A 136 -1.96 9.49 -9.67
C GLY A 136 -0.94 8.44 -10.09
N ARG A 137 -1.23 7.77 -11.21
CA ARG A 137 -0.41 6.68 -11.77
C ARG A 137 1.06 7.07 -11.93
N ASN A 138 1.34 8.26 -12.46
CA ASN A 138 2.72 8.67 -12.77
C ASN A 138 3.60 8.81 -11.52
N ARG A 139 3.05 9.32 -10.41
CA ARG A 139 3.78 9.38 -9.13
C ARG A 139 4.03 7.99 -8.54
N ARG A 140 3.07 7.07 -8.71
CA ARG A 140 3.23 5.66 -8.34
C ARG A 140 4.33 4.97 -9.18
N ILE A 141 4.38 5.21 -10.49
CA ILE A 141 5.45 4.71 -11.36
C ILE A 141 6.80 5.30 -10.93
N ALA A 142 6.86 6.60 -10.66
CA ALA A 142 8.08 7.27 -10.21
C ALA A 142 8.60 6.70 -8.89
N LEU A 143 7.72 6.43 -7.94
CA LEU A 143 8.06 5.72 -6.70
C LEU A 143 8.71 4.37 -6.99
N VAL A 144 7.99 3.53 -7.74
CA VAL A 144 8.48 2.18 -8.05
C VAL A 144 9.84 2.26 -8.71
N HIS A 145 10.02 3.18 -9.66
CA HIS A 145 11.28 3.39 -10.33
C HIS A 145 12.39 3.82 -9.35
N ALA A 146 12.10 4.72 -8.42
CA ALA A 146 13.08 5.18 -7.43
C ALA A 146 13.58 4.06 -6.51
N ILE A 147 12.70 3.14 -6.09
CA ILE A 147 13.08 2.04 -5.19
C ILE A 147 13.67 0.84 -5.94
N THR A 148 13.07 0.47 -7.08
CA THR A 148 13.46 -0.75 -7.80
C THR A 148 14.56 -0.50 -8.84
N GLY A 149 14.73 0.74 -9.30
CA GLY A 149 15.56 1.09 -10.47
C GLY A 149 14.94 0.71 -11.81
N LYS A 150 13.69 0.20 -11.82
CA LYS A 150 12.99 -0.27 -13.03
C LYS A 150 11.70 0.50 -13.25
N VAL A 151 11.49 0.97 -14.48
CA VAL A 151 10.22 1.60 -14.86
C VAL A 151 9.16 0.51 -15.05
N ASN A 152 8.16 0.49 -14.17
CA ASN A 152 6.98 -0.37 -14.30
C ASN A 152 5.76 0.49 -14.63
N LEU A 153 5.24 0.37 -15.86
CA LEU A 153 4.11 1.17 -16.34
C LEU A 153 2.73 0.64 -15.90
N GLU A 154 2.71 -0.51 -15.20
CA GLU A 154 1.51 -1.15 -14.67
C GLU A 154 0.41 -1.28 -15.73
N ILE A 155 0.80 -1.71 -16.94
CA ILE A 155 -0.10 -1.95 -18.07
C ILE A 155 -0.98 -3.15 -17.76
N GLU A 156 -0.35 -4.26 -17.39
CA GLU A 156 -1.01 -5.52 -17.09
C GLU A 156 -1.32 -5.65 -15.59
N ARG A 157 -2.38 -6.39 -15.25
CA ARG A 157 -2.81 -6.56 -13.85
C ARG A 157 -1.74 -7.28 -13.03
N GLN A 158 -1.15 -8.32 -13.58
CA GLN A 158 -0.07 -9.11 -13.02
C GLN A 158 1.26 -8.35 -12.87
N ALA A 159 1.36 -7.14 -13.43
CA ALA A 159 2.54 -6.28 -13.25
C ALA A 159 2.36 -5.27 -12.10
N LYS A 160 1.17 -5.19 -11.49
CA LYS A 160 0.88 -4.21 -10.42
C LYS A 160 1.36 -4.72 -9.07
N PHE A 161 1.93 -3.80 -8.29
CA PHE A 161 2.20 -4.04 -6.87
C PHE A 161 0.95 -3.89 -6.03
N SER A 162 0.86 -4.62 -4.91
CA SER A 162 -0.16 -4.32 -3.90
C SER A 162 0.05 -2.96 -3.25
N ASN A 163 -1.01 -2.41 -2.67
CA ASN A 163 -0.91 -1.17 -1.91
C ASN A 163 0.00 -1.30 -0.68
N GLY A 164 0.16 -2.52 -0.14
CA GLY A 164 1.11 -2.79 0.94
C GLY A 164 2.56 -2.56 0.50
N VAL A 165 2.98 -3.18 -0.60
CA VAL A 165 4.33 -2.96 -1.16
C VAL A 165 4.53 -1.51 -1.60
N ILE A 166 3.50 -0.86 -2.14
CA ILE A 166 3.54 0.57 -2.45
C ILE A 166 3.71 1.43 -1.17
N GLY A 167 3.10 1.04 -0.05
CA GLY A 167 3.31 1.69 1.25
C GLY A 167 4.72 1.52 1.79
N VAL A 168 5.31 0.33 1.62
CA VAL A 168 6.73 0.08 1.93
C VAL A 168 7.63 0.99 1.11
N MET A 169 7.39 1.06 -0.20
CA MET A 169 8.16 1.93 -1.08
C MET A 169 8.02 3.41 -0.71
N LEU A 170 6.81 3.87 -0.32
CA LEU A 170 6.59 5.24 0.15
C LEU A 170 7.41 5.52 1.42
N ALA A 171 7.39 4.62 2.40
CA ALA A 171 8.15 4.78 3.64
C ALA A 171 9.66 4.85 3.37
N LEU A 172 10.19 3.94 2.55
CA LEU A 172 11.60 3.92 2.15
C LEU A 172 11.99 5.21 1.41
N GLN A 173 11.20 5.62 0.41
CA GLN A 173 11.44 6.84 -0.36
C GLN A 173 11.39 8.10 0.50
N SER A 174 10.65 8.06 1.60
CA SER A 174 10.52 9.15 2.56
C SER A 174 11.61 9.16 3.64
N GLY A 175 12.55 8.22 3.59
CA GLY A 175 13.66 8.15 4.53
C GLY A 175 13.29 7.57 5.89
N ALA A 176 12.31 6.65 5.96
CA ALA A 176 12.04 5.88 7.15
C ALA A 176 13.29 5.16 7.65
N GLU A 177 13.51 5.14 8.96
CA GLU A 177 14.68 4.47 9.55
C GLU A 177 14.54 2.95 9.52
N ALA A 178 13.30 2.45 9.63
CA ALA A 178 12.93 1.05 9.53
C ALA A 178 11.49 0.94 9.03
N VAL A 179 11.23 -0.05 8.18
CA VAL A 179 9.89 -0.33 7.66
C VAL A 179 9.51 -1.76 8.01
N VAL A 180 8.54 -1.93 8.90
CA VAL A 180 8.04 -3.23 9.33
C VAL A 180 6.71 -3.51 8.61
N ILE A 181 6.63 -4.62 7.87
CA ILE A 181 5.38 -5.07 7.29
C ILE A 181 4.65 -6.01 8.24
N ALA A 182 3.33 -5.88 8.29
CA ALA A 182 2.44 -6.77 9.04
C ALA A 182 1.18 -6.99 8.21
N GLY A 183 0.76 -8.24 8.02
CA GLY A 183 -0.39 -8.58 7.19
C GLY A 183 -0.14 -8.40 5.69
N ILE A 184 1.12 -8.37 5.24
CA ILE A 184 1.49 -8.30 3.82
C ILE A 184 2.24 -9.59 3.47
N ASN A 185 1.47 -10.64 3.16
CA ASN A 185 2.00 -11.92 2.76
C ASN A 185 1.79 -12.17 1.24
N PRO A 186 2.85 -12.19 0.42
CA PRO A 186 2.77 -12.54 -1.01
C PRO A 186 2.36 -13.99 -1.27
N ALA A 187 2.59 -14.91 -0.32
CA ALA A 187 2.24 -16.32 -0.43
C ALA A 187 0.81 -16.64 0.06
N SER A 188 0.13 -15.72 0.74
CA SER A 188 -1.22 -15.94 1.28
C SER A 188 -2.32 -15.73 0.24
N THR A 189 -3.30 -16.64 0.22
CA THR A 189 -4.58 -16.50 -0.50
C THR A 189 -5.68 -16.02 0.46
N GLY A 190 -6.05 -14.73 0.44
CA GLY A 190 -7.18 -14.22 1.24
C GLY A 190 -7.03 -12.78 1.76
N HIS A 191 -8.10 -12.26 2.38
CA HIS A 191 -8.12 -10.98 3.11
C HIS A 191 -8.77 -11.16 4.49
N ILE A 192 -8.22 -10.57 5.57
CA ILE A 192 -8.71 -10.74 6.97
C ILE A 192 -10.16 -10.29 7.19
N TYR A 193 -10.67 -9.43 6.31
CA TYR A 193 -12.04 -8.91 6.36
C TYR A 193 -12.93 -9.49 5.24
N ASN A 194 -12.51 -10.54 4.53
CA ASN A 194 -13.32 -11.21 3.50
C ASN A 194 -13.24 -12.73 3.63
N VAL A 195 -14.39 -13.40 3.77
CA VAL A 195 -14.50 -14.86 3.87
C VAL A 195 -14.34 -15.54 2.49
N GLU A 196 -14.48 -14.77 1.40
CA GLU A 196 -14.23 -15.27 0.05
C GLU A 196 -12.71 -15.26 -0.25
N ASN A 197 -12.11 -16.45 -0.31
CA ASN A 197 -10.71 -16.75 -0.65
C ASN A 197 -10.35 -16.36 -2.12
N LEU A 198 -10.53 -15.10 -2.48
CA LEU A 198 -10.18 -14.59 -3.81
C LEU A 198 -8.66 -14.61 -4.01
N VAL A 199 -8.20 -15.23 -5.10
CA VAL A 199 -6.78 -15.32 -5.48
C VAL A 199 -6.19 -13.91 -5.69
N ARG A 200 -5.09 -13.60 -5.00
CA ARG A 200 -4.38 -12.32 -5.14
C ARG A 200 -3.59 -12.30 -6.46
N GLY A 201 -3.98 -11.42 -7.38
CA GLY A 201 -3.32 -11.28 -8.69
C GLY A 201 -1.95 -10.57 -8.69
N HIS A 202 -1.34 -10.28 -7.54
CA HIS A 202 -0.09 -9.50 -7.41
C HIS A 202 1.04 -10.22 -6.63
N SER A 203 0.87 -11.49 -6.28
CA SER A 203 1.83 -12.23 -5.44
C SER A 203 3.25 -12.26 -6.01
N GLY A 204 3.39 -12.49 -7.32
CA GLY A 204 4.68 -12.53 -8.01
C GLY A 204 5.47 -11.21 -7.94
N PRO A 205 4.91 -10.08 -8.43
CA PRO A 205 5.57 -8.77 -8.33
C PRO A 205 5.92 -8.36 -6.91
N ASP A 206 5.02 -8.58 -5.95
CA ASP A 206 5.24 -8.21 -4.55
C ASP A 206 6.42 -9.00 -3.95
N LEU A 207 6.46 -10.32 -4.16
CA LEU A 207 7.56 -11.16 -3.70
C LEU A 207 8.90 -10.73 -4.33
N ALA A 208 8.90 -10.47 -5.64
CA ALA A 208 10.10 -10.02 -6.35
C ALA A 208 10.60 -8.67 -5.80
N ALA A 209 9.69 -7.73 -5.51
CA ALA A 209 10.04 -6.43 -4.95
C ALA A 209 10.62 -6.56 -3.55
N LEU A 210 9.98 -7.31 -2.64
CA LEU A 210 10.49 -7.50 -1.27
C LEU A 210 11.85 -8.22 -1.27
N THR A 211 12.02 -9.23 -2.12
CA THR A 211 13.31 -9.92 -2.32
C THR A 211 14.40 -8.95 -2.79
N GLU A 212 14.08 -8.07 -3.74
CA GLU A 212 15.02 -7.07 -4.25
C GLU A 212 15.38 -6.03 -3.18
N MET A 213 14.41 -5.57 -2.39
CA MET A 213 14.66 -4.64 -1.27
C MET A 213 15.61 -5.27 -0.25
N ARG A 214 15.41 -6.55 0.08
CA ARG A 214 16.32 -7.31 0.95
C ARG A 214 17.72 -7.39 0.36
N LYS A 215 17.86 -7.79 -0.91
CA LYS A 215 19.18 -7.90 -1.59
C LYS A 215 19.95 -6.57 -1.60
N LYS A 216 19.23 -5.46 -1.70
CA LYS A 216 19.80 -4.10 -1.64
C LYS A 216 20.12 -3.62 -0.21
N GLY A 217 19.86 -4.42 0.82
CA GLY A 217 20.08 -4.05 2.21
C GLY A 217 19.16 -2.92 2.69
N LEU A 218 18.00 -2.73 2.06
CA LEU A 218 17.02 -1.72 2.51
C LEU A 218 16.44 -2.15 3.86
N PRO A 219 16.10 -1.20 4.76
CA PRO A 219 15.68 -1.50 6.13
C PRO A 219 14.21 -1.96 6.18
N VAL A 220 13.91 -3.07 5.51
CA VAL A 220 12.57 -3.69 5.45
C VAL A 220 12.57 -4.97 6.26
N TYR A 221 11.62 -5.07 7.17
CA TYR A 221 11.43 -6.18 8.10
C TYR A 221 9.99 -6.64 8.05
N THR A 222 9.71 -7.82 8.63
CA THR A 222 8.34 -8.30 8.83
C THR A 222 8.09 -8.61 10.30
N ALA A 223 6.87 -8.34 10.76
CA ALA A 223 6.38 -8.80 12.07
C ALA A 223 5.82 -10.24 12.02
N ASP A 224 5.59 -10.76 10.81
CA ASP A 224 4.96 -12.07 10.60
C ASP A 224 6.01 -13.16 10.30
N PRO A 225 6.13 -14.22 11.14
CA PRO A 225 7.04 -15.35 10.91
C PRO A 225 6.88 -16.03 9.55
N GLU A 226 5.65 -16.31 9.13
CA GLU A 226 5.38 -16.95 7.84
C GLU A 226 5.82 -16.09 6.64
N VAL A 227 5.73 -14.76 6.78
CA VAL A 227 6.20 -13.83 5.74
C VAL A 227 7.72 -13.83 5.70
N ALA A 228 8.40 -13.91 6.85
CA ALA A 228 9.85 -14.01 6.90
C ALA A 228 10.34 -15.27 6.20
N GLU A 229 9.70 -16.40 6.46
CA GLU A 229 9.99 -17.68 5.80
C GLU A 229 9.77 -17.59 4.28
N ALA A 230 8.62 -17.07 3.85
CA ALA A 230 8.25 -17.02 2.43
C ALA A 230 9.06 -16.01 1.59
N THR A 231 9.53 -14.91 2.22
CA THR A 231 10.18 -13.80 1.49
C THR A 231 11.68 -13.70 1.78
N GLY A 232 12.16 -14.35 2.85
CA GLY A 232 13.50 -14.19 3.39
C GLY A 232 13.75 -12.83 4.05
N LEU A 233 12.71 -11.99 4.24
CA LEU A 233 12.85 -10.75 5.00
C LEU A 233 13.24 -11.05 6.46
N PRO A 234 14.09 -10.21 7.08
CA PRO A 234 14.40 -10.35 8.49
C PRO A 234 13.15 -10.13 9.36
N LEU A 235 13.00 -10.93 10.41
CA LEU A 235 12.00 -10.67 11.45
C LEU A 235 12.38 -9.43 12.25
N TRP A 236 11.36 -8.63 12.60
CA TRP A 236 11.55 -7.46 13.44
C TRP A 236 11.77 -7.85 14.90
N THR A 237 12.85 -7.36 15.51
CA THR A 237 13.27 -7.68 16.88
C THR A 237 13.07 -6.52 17.86
N GLY A 238 12.36 -5.45 17.47
CA GLY A 238 12.09 -4.27 18.31
C GLY A 238 13.10 -3.13 18.17
N SER A 239 14.27 -3.41 17.61
CA SER A 239 15.32 -2.43 17.36
C SER A 239 16.07 -2.73 16.07
N ARG A 240 16.64 -1.68 15.46
CA ARG A 240 17.51 -1.76 14.29
C ARG A 240 18.96 -1.69 14.74
#